data_AF-A0A0F8YU18-F1
#
_entry.id   AF-A0A0F8YU18-F1
#
_cell.length_a   1.000
_cell.length_b   1.000
_cell.length_c   1.000
_cell.angle_alpha   90.00
_cell.angle_beta   90.00
_cell.angle_gamma   90.00
#
_symmetry.space_group_name_H-M   'P 1'
#
loop_
_entity.id
_entity.type
_entity.pdbx_description
1 polymer ?
#
loop_
_entity_poly.entity_id
_entity_poly.type
_entity_poly.pdbx_seq_one_letter_code
_entity_poly.pdbx_strand_id
1 'polypeptide(L)'
;QRTHVSALNKFFDWVAYIYGDHEFEHIAGGSFVNPIIPEFLIPKTKKRYKTNKIPFKADAFPHLIKWLYTIESFGDQLTKEDGNQLLGLKLTHYNDHHQILTDIHQVPLCYQHQGETFQVHRIPQVLLVGSKSAARGLNLSALRMVILALDTGLRFQSCQWIDREAWGMHLPKLTPDDEYFKLHINTDKSRDEPWDTIVPIRTFQMLQRQQEYLEMRGVQSRKFRYEGRESSRFGDVTPLFVDAYGKVIADRSYDDFWSEVLYAFTAFAASNTLGLDPMIELRKPPNVKGEIDPGSNNRQGYPYCRIHIKRIQTPHSCRSTYVSRRSGATGLTVIADLIGHLNETTTAHYDYPDMQELLKALRSAEEDLEHPELARTKTATIKHGPAAIKARSVNSALQKSFRADRNETIHRFRM
;
A
#
# COMPACT_ATOMS: atom_id res chain seq x y z
N GLN A 1 -11.83 17.08 -27.22
CA GLN A 1 -11.31 17.03 -28.60
C GLN A 1 -11.40 15.65 -29.31
N ARG A 2 -11.16 14.51 -28.64
CA ARG A 2 -11.13 13.16 -29.27
C ARG A 2 -12.39 12.70 -30.04
N THR A 3 -13.58 13.12 -29.61
CA THR A 3 -14.85 12.73 -30.24
C THR A 3 -15.08 13.42 -31.59
N HIS A 4 -14.61 14.66 -31.76
CA HIS A 4 -14.78 15.40 -33.01
C HIS A 4 -13.88 14.89 -34.12
N VAL A 5 -12.62 14.54 -33.81
CA VAL A 5 -11.68 13.98 -34.81
C VAL A 5 -12.13 12.59 -35.26
N SER A 6 -12.64 11.76 -34.35
CA SER A 6 -13.20 10.45 -34.74
C SER A 6 -14.47 10.56 -35.57
N ALA A 7 -15.34 11.55 -35.27
CA ALA A 7 -16.52 11.81 -36.08
C ALA A 7 -16.15 12.34 -37.47
N LEU A 8 -15.16 13.24 -37.57
CA LEU A 8 -14.63 13.74 -38.84
C LEU A 8 -13.96 12.62 -39.65
N ASN A 9 -13.17 11.76 -39.01
CA ASN A 9 -12.55 10.62 -39.69
C ASN A 9 -13.62 9.71 -40.28
N LYS A 10 -14.63 9.34 -39.49
CA LYS A 10 -15.73 8.49 -39.96
C LYS A 10 -16.60 9.16 -41.03
N PHE A 11 -16.77 10.48 -40.94
CA PHE A 11 -17.46 11.24 -41.97
C PHE A 11 -16.70 11.18 -43.29
N PHE A 12 -15.39 11.40 -43.29
CA PHE A 12 -14.59 11.33 -44.51
C PHE A 12 -14.36 9.90 -45.01
N ASP A 13 -14.31 8.90 -44.14
CA ASP A 13 -14.36 7.48 -44.52
C ASP A 13 -15.67 7.16 -45.23
N TRP A 14 -16.80 7.68 -44.72
CA TRP A 14 -18.10 7.52 -45.36
C TRP A 14 -18.17 8.25 -46.71
N VAL A 15 -17.62 9.46 -46.83
CA VAL A 15 -17.54 10.19 -48.11
C VAL A 15 -16.70 9.40 -49.12
N ALA A 16 -15.54 8.88 -48.71
CA ALA A 16 -14.70 8.05 -49.59
C ALA A 16 -15.39 6.76 -50.01
N TYR A 17 -16.17 6.13 -49.12
CA TYR A 17 -16.89 4.91 -49.42
C TYR A 17 -18.08 5.13 -50.36
N ILE A 18 -18.87 6.19 -50.16
CA ILE A 18 -20.09 6.44 -50.94
C ILE A 18 -19.80 7.17 -52.25
N TYR A 19 -18.88 8.14 -52.24
CA TYR A 19 -18.63 9.03 -53.37
C TYR A 19 -17.25 8.80 -54.01
N GLY A 20 -16.54 7.74 -53.62
CA GLY A 20 -15.28 7.34 -54.25
C GLY A 20 -15.46 6.52 -55.53
N ASP A 21 -16.70 6.20 -55.92
CA ASP A 21 -17.01 5.54 -57.19
C ASP A 21 -17.09 6.58 -58.32
N HIS A 22 -16.74 6.17 -59.54
CA HIS A 22 -16.69 7.03 -60.73
C HIS A 22 -18.06 7.68 -61.05
N GLU A 23 -19.16 7.04 -60.67
CA GLU A 23 -20.51 7.57 -60.85
C GLU A 23 -20.74 8.89 -60.07
N PHE A 24 -20.02 9.10 -58.97
CA PHE A 24 -20.15 10.27 -58.09
C PHE A 24 -18.94 11.21 -58.12
N GLU A 25 -18.08 11.08 -59.13
CA GLU A 25 -16.85 11.86 -59.29
C GLU A 25 -17.06 13.38 -59.25
N HIS A 26 -18.23 13.85 -59.69
CA HIS A 26 -18.60 15.27 -59.63
C HIS A 26 -18.78 15.84 -58.21
N ILE A 27 -18.85 14.99 -57.17
CA ILE A 27 -19.09 15.40 -55.78
C ILE A 27 -17.78 15.46 -54.99
N ALA A 28 -16.96 14.40 -55.04
CA ALA A 28 -15.73 14.28 -54.23
C ALA A 28 -14.44 14.23 -55.06
N GLY A 29 -14.53 14.08 -56.39
CA GLY A 29 -13.42 13.83 -57.31
C GLY A 29 -13.04 12.33 -57.35
N GLY A 30 -12.66 11.82 -58.52
CA GLY A 30 -12.38 10.38 -58.75
C GLY A 30 -11.18 9.80 -58.00
N SER A 31 -10.51 10.61 -57.17
CA SER A 31 -9.35 10.24 -56.38
C SER A 31 -9.50 10.67 -54.91
N PHE A 32 -10.73 10.83 -54.41
CA PHE A 32 -10.94 11.26 -53.03
C PHE A 32 -10.38 10.24 -52.02
N VAL A 33 -9.49 10.71 -51.15
CA VAL A 33 -8.96 9.94 -50.02
C VAL A 33 -9.24 10.72 -48.75
N ASN A 34 -9.61 10.03 -47.68
CA ASN A 34 -9.84 10.64 -46.37
C ASN A 34 -8.61 11.47 -45.96
N PRO A 35 -8.74 12.80 -45.79
CA PRO A 35 -7.61 13.68 -45.50
C PRO A 35 -7.14 13.62 -44.03
N ILE A 36 -7.88 12.91 -43.17
CA ILE A 36 -7.56 12.79 -41.75
C ILE A 36 -6.55 11.65 -41.58
N ILE A 37 -5.31 11.99 -41.24
CA ILE A 37 -4.28 11.00 -40.85
C ILE A 37 -4.27 10.89 -39.32
N PRO A 38 -4.83 9.80 -38.73
CA PRO A 38 -5.03 9.70 -37.29
C PRO A 38 -3.72 9.75 -36.50
N GLU A 39 -2.61 9.28 -37.08
CA GLU A 39 -1.30 9.22 -36.44
C GLU A 39 -0.72 10.60 -36.10
N PHE A 40 -1.06 11.64 -36.87
CA PHE A 40 -0.58 13.01 -36.64
C PHE A 40 -1.48 13.83 -35.71
N LEU A 41 -2.73 13.41 -35.53
CA LEU A 41 -3.75 14.16 -34.77
C LEU A 41 -4.01 13.61 -33.36
N ILE A 42 -3.47 12.43 -33.06
CA ILE A 42 -3.56 11.84 -31.72
C ILE A 42 -2.25 12.19 -30.98
N PRO A 43 -2.26 13.09 -29.98
CA PRO A 43 -1.10 13.24 -29.11
C PRO A 43 -0.79 11.85 -28.53
N LYS A 44 0.46 11.40 -28.66
CA LYS A 44 0.94 10.11 -28.15
C LYS A 44 0.68 10.04 -26.65
N THR A 45 -0.51 9.62 -26.24
CA THR A 45 -0.79 9.39 -24.83
C THR A 45 0.03 8.18 -24.42
N LYS A 46 0.91 8.36 -23.43
CA LYS A 46 1.65 7.27 -22.79
C LYS A 46 0.67 6.12 -22.57
N LYS A 47 0.98 4.93 -23.12
CA LYS A 47 0.17 3.72 -22.95
C LYS A 47 -0.21 3.63 -21.47
N ARG A 48 -1.50 3.43 -21.19
CA ARG A 48 -1.96 3.15 -19.81
C ARG A 48 -1.23 1.88 -19.37
N TYR A 49 -0.26 2.02 -18.46
CA TYR A 49 0.32 0.87 -17.79
C TYR A 49 -0.79 0.20 -16.99
N LYS A 50 -1.20 -1.00 -17.41
CA LYS A 50 -1.96 -1.90 -16.52
C LYS A 50 -1.07 -2.07 -15.29
N THR A 51 -1.52 -1.62 -14.12
CA THR A 51 -0.71 -1.70 -12.92
C THR A 51 -0.54 -3.19 -12.59
N ASN A 52 0.70 -3.69 -12.55
CA ASN A 52 1.01 -5.09 -12.21
C ASN A 52 0.92 -5.36 -10.69
N LYS A 53 0.25 -4.47 -9.93
CA LYS A 53 0.15 -4.55 -8.47
C LYS A 53 -1.05 -5.42 -8.14
N ILE A 54 -0.81 -6.55 -7.51
CA ILE A 54 -1.83 -7.53 -7.16
C ILE A 54 -2.23 -7.24 -5.71
N PRO A 55 -3.45 -6.76 -5.43
CA PRO A 55 -3.92 -6.56 -4.06
C PRO A 55 -4.01 -7.89 -3.31
N PHE A 56 -3.99 -7.84 -1.97
CA PHE A 56 -4.31 -9.00 -1.16
C PHE A 56 -5.77 -9.43 -1.35
N LYS A 57 -5.99 -10.74 -1.34
CA LYS A 57 -7.32 -11.34 -1.31
C LYS A 57 -8.04 -11.04 0.02
N ALA A 58 -9.35 -11.31 0.05
CA ALA A 58 -10.26 -10.89 1.12
C ALA A 58 -10.07 -11.65 2.41
N ASP A 59 -9.87 -12.95 2.24
CA ASP A 59 -9.48 -13.92 3.23
C ASP A 59 -8.07 -13.65 3.78
N ALA A 60 -7.09 -13.37 2.91
CA ALA A 60 -5.69 -13.34 3.33
C ALA A 60 -5.29 -12.11 4.17
N PHE A 61 -5.87 -10.94 3.90
CA PHE A 61 -5.45 -9.69 4.54
C PHE A 61 -5.80 -9.60 6.04
N PRO A 62 -7.02 -9.96 6.50
CA PRO A 62 -7.35 -10.01 7.93
C PRO A 62 -6.39 -10.89 8.73
N HIS A 63 -6.07 -12.09 8.23
CA HIS A 63 -5.10 -12.97 8.88
C HIS A 63 -3.70 -12.34 8.92
N LEU A 64 -3.25 -11.70 7.84
CA LEU A 64 -1.94 -11.05 7.79
C LEU A 64 -1.82 -9.94 8.85
N ILE A 65 -2.80 -9.03 8.92
CA ILE A 65 -2.73 -7.90 9.85
C ILE A 65 -2.81 -8.38 11.31
N LYS A 66 -3.71 -9.31 11.62
CA LYS A 66 -3.84 -9.90 12.97
C LYS A 66 -2.56 -10.63 13.37
N TRP A 67 -2.00 -11.45 12.48
CA TRP A 67 -0.74 -12.15 12.70
C TRP A 67 0.43 -11.20 12.96
N LEU A 68 0.55 -10.09 12.21
CA LEU A 68 1.58 -9.09 12.44
C LEU A 68 1.43 -8.40 13.80
N TYR A 69 0.21 -8.02 14.19
CA TYR A 69 -0.07 -7.45 15.51
C TYR A 69 0.24 -8.43 16.66
N THR A 70 -0.04 -9.73 16.47
CA THR A 70 0.33 -10.77 17.42
C THR A 70 1.85 -10.85 17.61
N ILE A 71 2.62 -10.80 16.51
CA ILE A 71 4.09 -10.78 16.57
C ILE A 71 4.59 -9.48 17.21
N GLU A 72 3.97 -8.34 16.91
CA GLU A 72 4.34 -7.05 17.50
C GLU A 72 4.11 -7.04 19.01
N SER A 73 2.97 -7.54 19.46
CA SER A 73 2.65 -7.67 20.89
C SER A 73 3.64 -8.59 21.60
N PHE A 74 4.00 -9.72 20.97
CA PHE A 74 5.00 -10.64 21.50
C PHE A 74 6.37 -9.97 21.64
N GLY A 75 6.82 -9.29 20.59
CA GLY A 75 8.07 -8.54 20.61
C GLY A 75 8.07 -7.44 21.67
N ASP A 76 6.95 -6.73 21.83
CA ASP A 76 6.84 -5.63 22.80
C ASP A 76 6.92 -6.16 24.24
N GLN A 77 6.26 -7.27 24.53
CA GLN A 77 6.39 -7.97 25.82
C GLN A 77 7.85 -8.34 26.08
N LEU A 78 8.53 -8.96 25.12
CA LEU A 78 9.94 -9.31 25.23
C LEU A 78 10.86 -8.11 25.48
N THR A 79 10.51 -6.91 25.00
CA THR A 79 11.30 -5.70 25.27
C THR A 79 11.09 -5.13 26.67
N LYS A 80 9.99 -5.49 27.34
CA LYS A 80 9.60 -5.01 28.68
C LYS A 80 9.99 -5.99 29.79
N GLU A 81 10.17 -7.27 29.47
CA GLU A 81 10.63 -8.27 30.42
C GLU A 81 12.08 -8.01 30.86
N ASP A 82 12.33 -8.12 32.17
CA ASP A 82 13.67 -8.08 32.73
C ASP A 82 14.51 -9.26 32.20
N GLY A 83 15.82 -9.03 32.08
CA GLY A 83 16.78 -9.88 31.37
C GLY A 83 16.77 -11.39 31.70
N ASN A 84 16.14 -11.82 32.80
CA ASN A 84 16.01 -13.23 33.18
C ASN A 84 15.03 -14.06 32.32
N GLN A 85 14.00 -13.48 31.70
CA GLN A 85 13.15 -14.21 30.73
C GLN A 85 13.75 -14.21 29.31
N LEU A 86 14.49 -13.15 28.97
CA LEU A 86 15.34 -13.11 27.77
C LEU A 86 16.45 -14.17 27.77
N LEU A 87 16.84 -14.74 28.93
CA LEU A 87 17.84 -15.82 29.04
C LEU A 87 17.44 -17.09 28.27
N GLY A 88 16.14 -17.32 28.02
CA GLY A 88 15.66 -18.43 27.18
C GLY A 88 15.70 -18.13 25.68
N LEU A 89 15.74 -16.86 25.28
CA LEU A 89 15.60 -16.42 23.90
C LEU A 89 16.98 -16.23 23.26
N LYS A 90 17.54 -17.32 22.72
CA LYS A 90 18.84 -17.31 22.05
C LYS A 90 18.76 -16.68 20.66
N LEU A 91 19.02 -15.38 20.56
CA LEU A 91 19.17 -14.71 19.27
C LEU A 91 20.48 -15.14 18.59
N THR A 92 20.40 -15.58 17.34
CA THR A 92 21.59 -15.85 16.52
C THR A 92 22.12 -14.54 15.94
N HIS A 93 23.43 -14.33 15.96
CA HIS A 93 24.04 -13.09 15.44
C HIS A 93 23.66 -12.78 13.98
N TYR A 94 23.49 -13.82 13.15
CA TYR A 94 23.09 -13.72 11.75
C TYR A 94 21.80 -14.47 11.46
N ASN A 95 21.01 -13.89 10.56
CA ASN A 95 19.73 -14.41 10.10
C ASN A 95 19.94 -15.52 9.05
N ASP A 96 20.25 -16.73 9.52
CA ASP A 96 20.13 -17.96 8.73
C ASP A 96 18.66 -18.46 8.70
N HIS A 97 17.70 -17.53 8.60
CA HIS A 97 16.25 -17.77 8.78
C HIS A 97 15.90 -18.41 10.13
N HIS A 98 16.67 -18.08 11.17
CA HIS A 98 16.46 -18.58 12.52
C HIS A 98 15.02 -18.30 12.99
N GLN A 99 14.37 -19.34 13.54
CA GLN A 99 12.99 -19.29 14.01
C GLN A 99 13.00 -19.30 15.53
N ILE A 100 12.33 -18.33 16.13
CA ILE A 100 12.07 -18.25 17.56
C ILE A 100 10.78 -19.03 17.83
N LEU A 101 10.85 -19.98 18.77
CA LEU A 101 9.68 -20.69 19.28
C LEU A 101 8.96 -19.81 20.30
N THR A 102 7.63 -19.76 20.24
CA THR A 102 6.82 -18.87 21.08
C THR A 102 6.31 -19.53 22.36
N ASP A 103 6.51 -20.84 22.51
CA ASP A 103 6.13 -21.64 23.67
C ASP A 103 6.95 -21.34 24.93
N ILE A 104 7.99 -20.52 24.81
CA ILE A 104 8.83 -20.05 25.92
C ILE A 104 8.06 -19.31 27.04
N HIS A 105 6.85 -18.78 26.81
CA HIS A 105 6.09 -18.01 27.82
C HIS A 105 4.99 -18.77 28.57
N GLN A 106 4.87 -20.10 28.47
CA GLN A 106 3.77 -20.91 29.04
C GLN A 106 2.34 -20.57 28.54
N VAL A 107 2.12 -19.35 28.01
CA VAL A 107 0.89 -18.91 27.37
C VAL A 107 1.07 -19.00 25.85
N PRO A 108 0.21 -19.76 25.13
CA PRO A 108 0.23 -19.80 23.68
C PRO A 108 0.03 -18.43 23.05
N LEU A 109 0.93 -18.05 22.14
CA LEU A 109 0.77 -16.84 21.35
C LEU A 109 -0.26 -17.09 20.23
N CYS A 110 -1.45 -16.49 20.36
CA CYS A 110 -2.57 -16.72 19.45
C CYS A 110 -3.26 -15.42 19.02
N TYR A 111 -4.04 -15.49 17.94
CA TYR A 111 -5.07 -14.50 17.63
C TYR A 111 -6.39 -15.17 17.27
N GLN A 112 -7.47 -14.41 17.36
CA GLN A 112 -8.80 -14.87 16.97
C GLN A 112 -9.26 -14.22 15.66
N HIS A 113 -9.89 -15.02 14.80
CA HIS A 113 -10.57 -14.55 13.60
C HIS A 113 -11.75 -15.47 13.31
N GLN A 114 -12.94 -14.89 13.06
CA GLN A 114 -14.18 -15.64 12.80
C GLN A 114 -14.51 -16.71 13.86
N GLY A 115 -14.23 -16.44 15.14
CA GLY A 115 -14.47 -17.37 16.24
C GLY A 115 -13.47 -18.53 16.33
N GLU A 116 -12.53 -18.64 15.39
CA GLU A 116 -11.44 -19.60 15.43
C GLU A 116 -10.19 -18.96 16.07
N THR A 117 -9.36 -19.80 16.71
CA THR A 117 -8.11 -19.38 17.33
C THR A 117 -6.93 -19.95 16.55
N PHE A 118 -6.04 -19.06 16.13
CA PHE A 118 -4.86 -19.40 15.33
C PHE A 118 -3.60 -19.19 16.15
N GLN A 119 -2.79 -20.24 16.28
CA GLN A 119 -1.58 -20.23 17.09
C GLN A 119 -0.34 -19.89 16.24
N VAL A 120 0.43 -18.93 16.72
CA VAL A 120 1.73 -18.56 16.15
C VAL A 120 2.81 -19.30 16.92
N HIS A 121 3.27 -20.45 16.39
CA HIS A 121 4.29 -21.28 17.05
C HIS A 121 5.73 -20.82 16.81
N ARG A 122 5.96 -20.18 15.67
CA ARG A 122 7.30 -19.84 15.17
C ARG A 122 7.30 -18.45 14.58
N ILE A 123 8.28 -17.65 14.98
CA ILE A 123 8.50 -16.31 14.46
C ILE A 123 9.92 -16.24 13.91
N PRO A 124 10.11 -15.90 12.63
CA PRO A 124 11.44 -15.62 12.12
C PRO A 124 12.07 -14.47 12.90
N GLN A 125 13.31 -14.67 13.37
CA GLN A 125 14.04 -13.72 14.18
C GLN A 125 14.09 -12.32 13.56
N VAL A 126 14.23 -12.26 12.23
CA VAL A 126 14.25 -11.00 11.47
C VAL A 126 13.04 -10.11 11.74
N LEU A 127 11.86 -10.68 12.02
CA LEU A 127 10.64 -9.92 12.31
C LEU A 127 10.68 -9.24 13.69
N LEU A 128 11.50 -9.75 14.61
CA LEU A 128 11.67 -9.22 15.97
C LEU A 128 12.89 -8.31 16.13
N VAL A 129 13.85 -8.38 15.20
CA VAL A 129 15.09 -7.56 15.23
C VAL A 129 15.16 -6.53 14.11
N GLY A 130 14.28 -6.61 13.11
CA GLY A 130 14.17 -5.65 12.02
C GLY A 130 15.32 -5.68 11.00
N SER A 131 16.26 -6.63 11.12
CA SER A 131 17.42 -6.73 10.22
C SER A 131 17.97 -8.17 10.14
N LYS A 132 18.91 -8.40 9.23
CA LYS A 132 19.59 -9.71 9.13
C LYS A 132 20.58 -9.98 10.27
N SER A 133 20.87 -9.00 11.12
CA SER A 133 21.71 -9.20 12.30
C SER A 133 20.94 -8.89 13.58
N ALA A 134 20.99 -9.81 14.53
CA ALA A 134 20.42 -9.62 15.86
C ALA A 134 21.46 -9.16 16.90
N ALA A 135 22.66 -8.75 16.46
CA ALA A 135 23.76 -8.38 17.37
C ALA A 135 23.42 -7.21 18.32
N ARG A 136 22.37 -6.44 18.03
CA ARG A 136 21.87 -5.31 18.84
C ARG A 136 20.56 -5.61 19.57
N GLY A 137 20.16 -6.88 19.59
CA GLY A 137 18.94 -7.36 20.20
C GLY A 137 17.69 -7.06 19.37
N LEU A 138 16.55 -7.05 20.06
CA LEU A 138 15.24 -6.74 19.49
C LEU A 138 15.19 -5.31 18.96
N ASN A 139 14.43 -5.12 17.87
CA ASN A 139 14.05 -3.83 17.31
C ASN A 139 12.84 -4.03 16.38
N LEU A 140 11.67 -3.58 16.84
CA LEU A 140 10.40 -3.76 16.14
C LEU A 140 10.09 -2.67 15.11
N SER A 141 11.01 -1.71 14.89
CA SER A 141 10.75 -0.54 14.05
C SER A 141 10.32 -0.92 12.63
N ALA A 142 10.98 -1.91 12.01
CA ALA A 142 10.61 -2.37 10.67
C ALA A 142 9.23 -3.04 10.64
N LEU A 143 8.92 -3.86 11.65
CA LEU A 143 7.62 -4.53 11.80
C LEU A 143 6.49 -3.51 11.96
N ARG A 144 6.65 -2.56 12.89
CA ARG A 144 5.67 -1.51 13.17
C ARG A 144 5.49 -0.57 11.98
N MET A 145 6.55 -0.29 11.22
CA MET A 145 6.46 0.47 9.98
C MET A 145 5.62 -0.25 8.91
N VAL A 146 5.78 -1.57 8.77
CA VAL A 146 4.96 -2.40 7.87
C VAL A 146 3.49 -2.38 8.30
N ILE A 147 3.22 -2.56 9.59
CA ILE A 147 1.85 -2.52 10.15
C ILE A 147 1.22 -1.16 9.87
N LEU A 148 1.92 -0.06 10.13
CA LEU A 148 1.44 1.29 9.81
C LEU A 148 1.07 1.41 8.33
N ALA A 149 1.92 0.95 7.42
CA ALA A 149 1.63 1.02 5.98
C ALA A 149 0.40 0.19 5.57
N LEU A 150 0.16 -0.94 6.22
CA LEU A 150 -1.01 -1.79 5.97
C LEU A 150 -2.31 -1.17 6.51
N ASP A 151 -2.27 -0.61 7.72
CA ASP A 151 -3.43 0.00 8.37
C ASP A 151 -3.82 1.36 7.78
N THR A 152 -2.91 2.05 7.10
CA THR A 152 -3.15 3.41 6.58
C THR A 152 -3.15 3.50 5.06
N GLY A 153 -2.58 2.51 4.36
CA GLY A 153 -2.36 2.59 2.92
C GLY A 153 -1.33 3.65 2.51
N LEU A 154 -0.59 4.23 3.46
CA LEU A 154 0.54 5.11 3.17
C LEU A 154 1.61 4.36 2.36
N ARG A 155 2.42 5.11 1.61
CA ARG A 155 3.59 4.50 0.95
C ARG A 155 4.59 4.13 2.05
N PHE A 156 5.27 2.99 1.91
CA PHE A 156 6.33 2.60 2.85
C PHE A 156 7.38 3.68 3.03
N GLN A 157 7.73 4.38 1.93
CA GLN A 157 8.60 5.54 1.98
C GLN A 157 8.01 6.68 2.82
N SER A 158 6.71 6.97 2.74
CA SER A 158 6.09 7.96 3.64
C SER A 158 6.18 7.50 5.10
N CYS A 159 5.95 6.21 5.38
CA CYS A 159 6.07 5.64 6.73
C CYS A 159 7.50 5.73 7.28
N GLN A 160 8.53 5.51 6.45
CA GLN A 160 9.95 5.61 6.79
C GLN A 160 10.33 6.99 7.34
N TRP A 161 9.65 8.05 6.88
CA TRP A 161 9.95 9.44 7.22
C TRP A 161 8.94 10.07 8.18
N ILE A 162 8.13 9.26 8.88
CA ILE A 162 7.28 9.75 9.96
C ILE A 162 8.17 10.38 11.02
N ASP A 163 7.90 11.65 11.33
CA ASP A 163 8.69 12.40 12.29
C ASP A 163 8.28 12.08 13.74
N ARG A 164 9.27 11.68 14.53
CA ARG A 164 9.18 11.32 15.95
C ARG A 164 8.63 12.45 16.82
N GLU A 165 8.91 13.69 16.46
CA GLU A 165 8.55 14.88 17.24
C GLU A 165 7.20 15.44 16.80
N ALA A 166 6.77 15.17 15.55
CA ALA A 166 5.54 15.74 14.99
C ALA A 166 4.37 14.76 14.81
N TRP A 167 4.58 13.43 14.72
CA TRP A 167 3.52 12.47 14.39
C TRP A 167 2.30 12.57 15.32
N GLY A 168 2.57 12.86 16.60
CA GLY A 168 1.60 13.01 17.68
C GLY A 168 1.25 14.46 18.00
N MET A 169 1.43 15.42 17.09
CA MET A 169 1.09 16.82 17.41
C MET A 169 -0.41 17.01 17.72
N HIS A 170 -1.25 16.07 17.30
CA HIS A 170 -2.68 16.02 17.57
C HIS A 170 -3.06 15.05 18.68
N LEU A 171 -2.11 14.57 19.50
CA LEU A 171 -2.37 13.64 20.62
C LEU A 171 -3.52 14.18 21.50
N PRO A 172 -4.71 13.56 21.48
CA PRO A 172 -5.71 13.84 22.49
C PRO A 172 -5.37 13.08 23.78
N LYS A 173 -6.03 13.41 24.89
CA LYS A 173 -6.09 12.49 26.03
C LYS A 173 -6.96 11.30 25.60
N LEU A 174 -6.36 10.11 25.47
CA LEU A 174 -7.09 8.89 25.14
C LEU A 174 -8.29 8.70 26.08
N THR A 175 -9.49 8.60 25.53
CA THR A 175 -10.69 8.17 26.25
C THR A 175 -11.05 6.73 25.85
N PRO A 176 -11.75 5.96 26.71
CA PRO A 176 -12.17 4.61 26.39
C PRO A 176 -13.05 4.48 25.13
N ASP A 177 -13.71 5.57 24.74
CA ASP A 177 -14.65 5.60 23.61
C ASP A 177 -13.98 6.01 22.28
N ASP A 178 -12.69 6.40 22.31
CA ASP A 178 -11.98 6.83 21.10
C ASP A 178 -11.55 5.63 20.25
N GLU A 179 -12.14 5.49 19.07
CA GLU A 179 -11.80 4.41 18.13
C GLU A 179 -10.70 4.81 17.12
N TYR A 180 -10.55 6.11 16.85
CA TYR A 180 -9.71 6.65 15.78
C TYR A 180 -8.98 7.93 16.16
N PHE A 181 -7.79 8.13 15.61
CA PHE A 181 -6.90 9.25 15.93
C PHE A 181 -6.31 9.89 14.69
N LYS A 182 -6.00 11.18 14.80
CA LYS A 182 -5.24 11.88 13.76
C LYS A 182 -3.75 11.53 13.85
N LEU A 183 -3.17 11.20 12.71
CA LEU A 183 -1.74 11.01 12.51
C LEU A 183 -1.22 12.10 11.57
N HIS A 184 -0.24 12.86 12.05
CA HIS A 184 0.40 13.90 11.25
C HIS A 184 1.48 13.32 10.31
N ILE A 185 1.43 13.71 9.03
CA ILE A 185 2.36 13.28 7.98
C ILE A 185 3.18 14.50 7.53
N ASN A 186 4.42 14.56 7.98
CA ASN A 186 5.38 15.64 7.72
C ASN A 186 5.95 15.65 6.30
N THR A 187 6.03 14.49 5.63
CA THR A 187 6.61 14.36 4.29
C THR A 187 5.75 13.49 3.40
N ASP A 188 5.50 13.95 2.17
CA ASP A 188 4.87 13.13 1.14
C ASP A 188 5.36 13.47 -0.26
N LYS A 189 5.72 12.46 -1.06
CA LYS A 189 6.22 12.69 -2.43
C LYS A 189 5.24 13.45 -3.32
N SER A 190 3.94 13.30 -3.10
CA SER A 190 2.89 13.96 -3.87
C SER A 190 2.43 15.30 -3.31
N ARG A 191 2.81 15.69 -2.07
CA ARG A 191 2.40 16.96 -1.46
C ARG A 191 3.61 17.82 -1.07
N ASP A 192 3.45 19.14 -1.20
CA ASP A 192 4.45 20.09 -0.73
C ASP A 192 4.26 20.42 0.75
N GLU A 193 3.02 20.34 1.25
CA GLU A 193 2.66 20.64 2.64
C GLU A 193 2.38 19.38 3.47
N PRO A 194 2.68 19.40 4.78
CA PRO A 194 2.24 18.38 5.72
C PRO A 194 0.72 18.25 5.75
N TRP A 195 0.23 17.08 6.16
CA TRP A 195 -1.20 16.80 6.22
C TRP A 195 -1.51 15.73 7.26
N ASP A 196 -2.78 15.64 7.67
CA ASP A 196 -3.21 14.65 8.65
C ASP A 196 -4.02 13.53 8.00
N THR A 197 -3.80 12.30 8.46
CA THR A 197 -4.66 11.14 8.18
C THR A 197 -5.32 10.63 9.45
N ILE A 198 -6.24 9.67 9.33
CA ILE A 198 -6.93 9.04 10.45
C ILE A 198 -6.48 7.58 10.54
N VAL A 199 -6.14 7.13 11.75
CA VAL A 199 -5.69 5.77 12.06
C VAL A 199 -6.52 5.16 13.19
N PRO A 200 -6.73 3.84 13.22
CA PRO A 200 -7.43 3.21 14.33
C PRO A 200 -6.59 3.25 15.62
N ILE A 201 -7.25 3.15 16.77
CA ILE A 201 -6.61 3.19 18.10
C ILE A 201 -5.43 2.21 18.23
N ARG A 202 -5.56 1.00 17.68
CA ARG A 202 -4.49 -0.01 17.70
C ARG A 202 -3.19 0.47 17.05
N THR A 203 -3.30 1.18 15.93
CA THR A 203 -2.15 1.71 15.19
C THR A 203 -1.53 2.86 15.98
N PHE A 204 -2.36 3.74 16.54
CA PHE A 204 -1.91 4.84 17.38
C PHE A 204 -1.14 4.34 18.61
N GLN A 205 -1.69 3.36 19.34
CA GLN A 205 -1.04 2.75 20.50
C GLN A 205 0.29 2.07 20.10
N MET A 206 0.36 1.44 18.93
CA MET A 206 1.61 0.88 18.40
C MET A 206 2.67 1.97 18.16
N LEU A 207 2.28 3.15 17.66
CA LEU A 207 3.20 4.29 17.51
C LEU A 207 3.67 4.82 18.86
N GLN A 208 2.81 4.86 19.88
CA GLN A 208 3.21 5.19 21.25
C GLN A 208 4.24 4.20 21.79
N ARG A 209 3.99 2.89 21.66
CA ARG A 209 4.96 1.84 22.04
C ARG A 209 6.28 1.97 21.29
N GLN A 210 6.25 2.41 20.02
CA GLN A 210 7.47 2.69 19.26
C GLN A 210 8.26 3.86 19.85
N GLN A 211 7.58 4.96 20.17
CA GLN A 211 8.19 6.11 20.83
C GLN A 211 8.81 5.72 22.18
N GLU A 212 8.03 5.06 23.04
CA GLU A 212 8.46 4.57 24.36
C GLU A 212 9.67 3.64 24.25
N TYR A 213 9.67 2.75 23.25
CA TYR A 213 10.80 1.86 22.98
C TYR A 213 12.09 2.62 22.65
N LEU A 214 12.02 3.67 21.83
CA LEU A 214 13.19 4.50 21.52
C LEU A 214 13.70 5.27 22.73
N GLU A 215 12.79 5.74 23.59
CA GLU A 215 13.12 6.44 24.83
C GLU A 215 13.79 5.50 25.84
N MET A 216 13.20 4.33 26.08
CA MET A 216 13.75 3.27 26.93
C MET A 216 15.15 2.82 26.49
N ARG A 217 15.38 2.72 25.17
CA ARG A 217 16.69 2.33 24.62
C ARG A 217 17.70 3.49 24.54
N GLY A 218 17.31 4.71 24.91
CA GLY A 218 18.16 5.89 24.81
C GLY A 218 18.60 6.20 23.38
N VAL A 219 17.78 5.87 22.37
CA VAL A 219 18.12 6.11 20.97
C VAL A 219 18.12 7.61 20.72
N GLN A 220 19.30 8.13 20.36
CA GLN A 220 19.51 9.55 20.11
C GLN A 220 18.57 10.07 19.02
N SER A 221 17.89 11.18 19.29
CA SER A 221 17.18 11.95 18.26
C SER A 221 18.22 12.50 17.29
N ARG A 222 18.16 12.03 16.04
CA ARG A 222 19.05 12.46 14.96
C ARG A 222 18.21 12.97 13.81
N LYS A 223 18.57 14.16 13.35
CA LYS A 223 17.95 14.82 12.22
C LYS A 223 18.59 14.35 10.93
N PHE A 224 17.78 13.99 9.96
CA PHE A 224 18.20 13.54 8.65
C PHE A 224 17.50 14.37 7.57
N ARG A 225 18.27 14.77 6.56
CA ARG A 225 17.69 15.33 5.33
C ARG A 225 16.84 14.28 4.64
N TYR A 226 15.64 14.66 4.22
CA TYR A 226 14.74 13.77 3.48
C TYR A 226 15.45 13.17 2.25
N GLU A 227 15.48 11.84 2.17
CA GLU A 227 16.20 11.06 1.16
C GLU A 227 17.70 11.40 1.01
N GLY A 228 18.31 12.04 2.02
CA GLY A 228 19.71 12.49 1.95
C GLY A 228 19.97 13.61 0.93
N ARG A 229 18.93 14.29 0.45
CA ARG A 229 19.05 15.34 -0.57
C ARG A 229 19.62 16.62 0.03
N GLU A 230 20.55 17.27 -0.67
CA GLU A 230 21.14 18.53 -0.20
C GLU A 230 20.13 19.68 -0.10
N SER A 231 19.22 19.74 -1.08
CA SER A 231 18.07 20.64 -1.09
C SER A 231 16.80 19.82 -1.14
N SER A 232 16.11 19.76 0.00
CA SER A 232 14.79 19.14 0.14
C SER A 232 13.78 20.25 0.39
N ARG A 233 12.58 20.13 -0.20
CA ARG A 233 11.44 21.01 0.13
C ARG A 233 10.93 20.79 1.55
N PHE A 234 11.23 19.63 2.12
CA PHE A 234 10.95 19.31 3.51
C PHE A 234 12.17 19.63 4.37
N GLY A 235 11.92 20.15 5.58
CA GLY A 235 12.94 20.29 6.60
C GLY A 235 13.55 18.95 7.02
N ASP A 236 14.59 19.01 7.83
CA ASP A 236 15.18 17.79 8.40
C ASP A 236 14.14 17.06 9.26
N VAL A 237 14.16 15.74 9.16
CA VAL A 237 13.23 14.83 9.82
C VAL A 237 13.97 14.06 10.90
N THR A 238 13.34 13.91 12.07
CA THR A 238 13.74 12.95 13.11
C THR A 238 12.89 11.68 12.94
N PRO A 239 13.38 10.58 12.36
CA PRO A 239 12.54 9.42 12.06
C PRO A 239 12.07 8.67 13.31
N LEU A 240 10.79 8.31 13.34
CA LEU A 240 10.21 7.44 14.38
C LEU A 240 10.62 5.98 14.21
N PHE A 241 10.83 5.52 12.97
CA PHE A 241 11.28 4.16 12.68
C PHE A 241 12.75 4.16 12.29
N VAL A 242 13.56 3.53 13.12
CA VAL A 242 15.02 3.49 12.97
C VAL A 242 15.57 2.09 13.08
N ASP A 243 16.69 1.84 12.42
CA ASP A 243 17.45 0.61 12.58
C ASP A 243 18.08 0.50 13.97
N ALA A 244 18.75 -0.62 14.23
CA ALA A 244 19.39 -0.86 15.53
C ALA A 244 20.56 0.08 15.86
N TYR A 245 20.96 0.95 14.92
CA TYR A 245 21.98 1.99 15.09
C TYR A 245 21.37 3.40 15.20
N GLY A 246 20.04 3.51 15.26
CA GLY A 246 19.34 4.80 15.30
C GLY A 246 19.40 5.57 13.97
N LYS A 247 19.59 4.88 12.84
CA LYS A 247 19.53 5.47 11.50
C LYS A 247 18.18 5.18 10.84
N VAL A 248 17.79 6.03 9.88
CA VAL A 248 16.62 5.79 9.03
C VAL A 248 16.70 4.36 8.43
N ILE A 249 15.61 3.61 8.50
CA ILE A 249 15.53 2.29 7.84
C ILE A 249 15.63 2.51 6.32
N ALA A 250 16.70 2.03 5.67
CA ALA A 250 16.90 2.24 4.23
C ALA A 250 15.86 1.51 3.35
N ASP A 251 15.67 1.98 2.11
CA ASP A 251 14.68 1.44 1.18
C ASP A 251 14.82 -0.06 0.93
N ARG A 252 16.07 -0.48 0.68
CA ARG A 252 16.39 -1.89 0.51
C ARG A 252 16.10 -2.73 1.75
N SER A 253 16.32 -2.15 2.94
CA SER A 253 16.13 -2.86 4.21
C SER A 253 14.66 -3.18 4.46
N TYR A 254 13.74 -2.23 4.23
CA TYR A 254 12.32 -2.53 4.37
C TYR A 254 11.79 -3.41 3.24
N ASP A 255 12.36 -3.32 2.03
CA ASP A 255 11.96 -4.16 0.89
C ASP A 255 12.35 -5.63 1.11
N ASP A 256 13.55 -5.86 1.65
CA ASP A 256 14.02 -7.16 2.10
C ASP A 256 13.14 -7.66 3.27
N PHE A 257 12.89 -6.82 4.28
CA PHE A 257 12.02 -7.16 5.43
C PHE A 257 10.60 -7.54 4.98
N TRP A 258 10.03 -6.81 4.03
CA TRP A 258 8.73 -7.14 3.45
C TRP A 258 8.72 -8.51 2.76
N SER A 259 9.83 -8.89 2.11
CA SER A 259 9.98 -10.22 1.52
C SER A 259 9.94 -11.31 2.59
N GLU A 260 10.60 -11.09 3.72
CA GLU A 260 10.58 -12.00 4.88
C GLU A 260 9.18 -12.11 5.49
N VAL A 261 8.44 -11.00 5.61
CA VAL A 261 7.04 -10.99 6.07
C VAL A 261 6.18 -11.90 5.20
N LEU A 262 6.24 -11.76 3.87
CA LEU A 262 5.42 -12.56 2.95
C LEU A 262 5.80 -14.04 2.97
N TYR A 263 7.10 -14.34 3.04
CA TYR A 263 7.59 -15.71 3.15
C TYR A 263 7.10 -16.35 4.46
N ALA A 264 7.31 -15.67 5.58
CA ALA A 264 6.93 -16.14 6.91
C ALA A 264 5.42 -16.33 7.06
N PHE A 265 4.63 -15.38 6.56
CA PHE A 265 3.18 -15.50 6.59
C PHE A 265 2.68 -16.63 5.70
N THR A 266 3.29 -16.84 4.52
CA THR A 266 2.95 -17.99 3.65
C THR A 266 3.22 -19.31 4.37
N ALA A 267 4.35 -19.43 5.08
CA ALA A 267 4.68 -20.61 5.88
C ALA A 267 3.71 -20.81 7.05
N PHE A 268 3.37 -19.73 7.77
CA PHE A 268 2.39 -19.75 8.85
C PHE A 268 0.99 -20.17 8.37
N ALA A 269 0.55 -19.65 7.22
CA ALA A 269 -0.75 -19.97 6.64
C ALA A 269 -0.82 -21.46 6.24
N ALA A 270 0.27 -22.00 5.68
CA ALA A 270 0.38 -23.41 5.37
C ALA A 270 0.37 -24.28 6.64
N SER A 271 1.13 -23.90 7.68
CA SER A 271 1.20 -24.68 8.93
C SER A 271 -0.11 -24.69 9.70
N ASN A 272 -0.92 -23.64 9.59
CA ASN A 272 -2.24 -23.53 10.20
C ASN A 272 -3.37 -23.96 9.25
N THR A 273 -3.05 -24.53 8.08
CA THR A 273 -4.04 -25.05 7.11
C THR A 273 -5.10 -24.01 6.71
N LEU A 274 -4.72 -22.74 6.59
CA LEU A 274 -5.66 -21.64 6.30
C LEU A 274 -6.24 -21.69 4.87
N GLY A 275 -5.72 -22.54 3.99
CA GLY A 275 -6.17 -22.64 2.60
C GLY A 275 -5.90 -21.39 1.75
N LEU A 276 -5.02 -20.49 2.19
CA LEU A 276 -4.70 -19.25 1.50
C LEU A 276 -3.72 -19.48 0.34
N ASP A 277 -3.89 -18.73 -0.76
CA ASP A 277 -2.90 -18.68 -1.84
C ASP A 277 -1.54 -18.19 -1.29
N PRO A 278 -0.42 -18.75 -1.77
CA PRO A 278 0.89 -18.27 -1.38
C PRO A 278 1.08 -16.81 -1.81
N MET A 279 1.80 -16.03 -1.00
CA MET A 279 2.15 -14.63 -1.30
C MET A 279 3.49 -14.48 -2.02
N ILE A 280 4.14 -15.61 -2.24
CA ILE A 280 5.42 -15.73 -2.91
C ILE A 280 5.36 -16.84 -3.95
N GLU A 281 6.26 -16.77 -4.91
CA GLU A 281 6.45 -17.77 -5.95
C GLU A 281 7.93 -18.16 -5.97
N LEU A 282 8.21 -19.47 -5.91
CA LEU A 282 9.55 -19.99 -6.07
C LEU A 282 9.89 -20.04 -7.55
N ARG A 283 10.95 -19.33 -7.96
CA ARG A 283 11.40 -19.27 -9.35
C ARG A 283 12.86 -19.65 -9.46
N LYS A 284 13.26 -20.04 -10.66
CA LYS A 284 14.68 -20.09 -11.01
C LYS A 284 15.31 -18.69 -10.89
N PRO A 285 16.59 -18.58 -10.47
CA PRO A 285 17.29 -17.31 -10.49
C PRO A 285 17.37 -16.75 -11.92
N PRO A 286 17.29 -15.42 -12.09
CA PRO A 286 17.22 -14.79 -13.41
C PRO A 286 18.45 -15.05 -14.29
N ASN A 287 19.58 -15.41 -13.69
CA ASN A 287 20.85 -15.63 -14.40
C ASN A 287 21.13 -17.11 -14.72
N VAL A 288 20.22 -18.04 -14.36
CA VAL A 288 20.38 -19.47 -14.64
C VAL A 288 19.73 -19.82 -15.97
N LYS A 289 20.54 -20.22 -16.95
CA LYS A 289 20.09 -20.76 -18.25
C LYS A 289 19.93 -22.29 -18.13
N GLY A 290 18.75 -22.82 -18.48
CA GLY A 290 18.40 -24.25 -18.33
C GLY A 290 17.37 -24.52 -17.23
N GLU A 291 17.00 -25.80 -17.05
CA GLU A 291 16.11 -26.29 -15.97
C GLU A 291 16.87 -26.59 -14.67
N ILE A 292 18.17 -26.90 -14.79
CA ILE A 292 19.04 -27.29 -13.68
C ILE A 292 20.20 -26.28 -13.64
N ASP A 293 20.34 -25.58 -12.52
CA ASP A 293 21.54 -24.80 -12.19
C ASP A 293 22.70 -25.81 -11.97
N PRO A 294 23.83 -25.75 -12.71
CA PRO A 294 24.91 -26.74 -12.64
C PRO A 294 25.66 -26.78 -11.29
N GLY A 295 25.13 -26.15 -10.25
CA GLY A 295 25.58 -26.29 -8.87
C GLY A 295 26.45 -25.12 -8.47
N SER A 296 25.88 -24.21 -7.69
CA SER A 296 26.69 -23.52 -6.70
C SER A 296 26.96 -24.50 -5.57
N ASN A 297 28.20 -24.57 -5.08
CA ASN A 297 28.46 -25.27 -3.84
C ASN A 297 28.09 -24.35 -2.67
N ASN A 298 27.48 -24.90 -1.63
CA ASN A 298 27.30 -24.16 -0.39
C ASN A 298 28.67 -23.94 0.29
N ARG A 299 28.70 -23.23 1.43
CA ARG A 299 29.96 -22.96 2.17
C ARG A 299 30.70 -24.24 2.60
N GLN A 300 30.04 -25.40 2.58
CA GLN A 300 30.59 -26.70 2.97
C GLN A 300 30.96 -27.57 1.75
N GLY A 301 30.85 -27.06 0.53
CA GLY A 301 31.22 -27.79 -0.68
C GLY A 301 30.12 -28.68 -1.27
N TYR A 302 28.92 -28.70 -0.68
CA TYR A 302 27.81 -29.51 -1.20
C TYR A 302 27.08 -28.80 -2.35
N PRO A 303 26.74 -29.51 -3.44
CA PRO A 303 25.97 -28.93 -4.53
C PRO A 303 24.57 -28.57 -4.02
N TYR A 304 24.10 -27.35 -4.34
CA TYR A 304 22.73 -26.95 -4.07
C TYR A 304 22.13 -26.21 -5.28
N CYS A 305 20.81 -26.30 -5.41
CA CYS A 305 20.06 -25.52 -6.38
C CYS A 305 19.61 -24.21 -5.72
N ARG A 306 20.05 -23.08 -6.27
CA ARG A 306 19.60 -21.78 -5.77
C ARG A 306 18.20 -21.49 -6.28
N ILE A 307 17.28 -21.18 -5.37
CA ILE A 307 15.92 -20.74 -5.71
C ILE A 307 15.81 -19.23 -5.47
N HIS A 308 15.08 -18.55 -6.33
CA HIS A 308 14.74 -17.14 -6.20
C HIS A 308 13.29 -16.99 -5.74
N ILE A 309 13.09 -16.36 -4.58
CA ILE A 309 11.76 -16.01 -4.08
C ILE A 309 11.28 -14.76 -4.81
N LYS A 310 10.22 -14.90 -5.61
CA LYS A 310 9.53 -13.76 -6.21
C LYS A 310 8.29 -13.44 -5.39
N ARG A 311 8.17 -12.19 -4.95
CA ARG A 311 6.96 -11.70 -4.28
C ARG A 311 5.82 -11.52 -5.26
N ILE A 312 4.61 -11.94 -4.88
CA ILE A 312 3.38 -11.66 -5.62
C ILE A 312 2.88 -10.25 -5.25
N GLN A 313 2.81 -9.96 -3.94
CA GLN A 313 2.45 -8.64 -3.41
C GLN A 313 3.69 -7.78 -3.15
N THR A 314 3.71 -6.58 -3.72
CA THR A 314 4.77 -5.58 -3.49
C THR A 314 4.37 -4.62 -2.36
N PRO A 315 5.28 -3.79 -1.81
CA PRO A 315 4.91 -2.74 -0.86
C PRO A 315 3.81 -1.80 -1.41
N HIS A 316 3.79 -1.56 -2.71
CA HIS A 316 2.71 -0.81 -3.37
C HIS A 316 1.35 -1.55 -3.42
N SER A 317 1.35 -2.86 -3.24
CA SER A 317 0.14 -3.69 -3.18
C SER A 317 -0.60 -3.49 -1.85
N CYS A 318 0.09 -3.12 -0.76
CA CYS A 318 -0.52 -2.74 0.51
C CYS A 318 -1.48 -1.55 0.32
N ARG A 319 -0.99 -0.47 -0.29
CA ARG A 319 -1.81 0.70 -0.65
C ARG A 319 -2.98 0.33 -1.56
N SER A 320 -2.75 -0.50 -2.58
CA SER A 320 -3.83 -0.93 -3.47
C SER A 320 -4.89 -1.76 -2.74
N THR A 321 -4.48 -2.57 -1.76
CA THR A 321 -5.37 -3.37 -0.92
C THR A 321 -6.20 -2.46 -0.04
N TYR A 322 -5.57 -1.53 0.66
CA TYR A 322 -6.25 -0.53 1.50
C TYR A 322 -7.35 0.20 0.73
N VAL A 323 -7.01 0.72 -0.46
CA VAL A 323 -7.97 1.41 -1.34
C VAL A 323 -9.09 0.48 -1.80
N SER A 324 -8.77 -0.73 -2.26
CA SER A 324 -9.76 -1.65 -2.82
C SER A 324 -10.80 -2.05 -1.77
N ARG A 325 -10.37 -2.32 -0.53
CA ARG A 325 -11.25 -2.71 0.58
C ARG A 325 -12.20 -1.59 0.97
N ARG A 326 -11.70 -0.35 1.07
CA ARG A 326 -12.50 0.82 1.47
C ARG A 326 -13.36 1.38 0.34
N SER A 327 -13.02 1.12 -0.93
CA SER A 327 -13.78 1.60 -2.10
C SER A 327 -15.20 1.04 -2.20
N GLY A 328 -15.49 -0.07 -1.50
CA GLY A 328 -16.84 -0.60 -1.38
C GLY A 328 -17.70 0.14 -0.34
N ALA A 329 -17.09 0.79 0.64
CA ALA A 329 -17.77 1.44 1.75
C ALA A 329 -17.90 2.96 1.57
N THR A 330 -17.01 3.60 0.81
CA THR A 330 -16.98 5.05 0.66
C THR A 330 -16.52 5.53 -0.72
N GLY A 331 -16.69 6.82 -0.98
CA GLY A 331 -16.26 7.49 -2.21
C GLY A 331 -14.74 7.53 -2.37
N LEU A 332 -14.28 7.56 -3.63
CA LEU A 332 -12.85 7.59 -3.95
C LEU A 332 -12.15 8.89 -3.50
N THR A 333 -12.89 9.97 -3.31
CA THR A 333 -12.39 11.25 -2.77
C THR A 333 -11.95 11.09 -1.32
N VAL A 334 -12.82 10.52 -0.48
CA VAL A 334 -12.54 10.16 0.92
C VAL A 334 -11.29 9.30 1.05
N ILE A 335 -11.18 8.27 0.20
CA ILE A 335 -10.03 7.37 0.21
C ILE A 335 -8.76 8.07 -0.27
N ALA A 336 -8.87 8.95 -1.27
CA ALA A 336 -7.74 9.73 -1.78
C ALA A 336 -7.19 10.66 -0.69
N ASP A 337 -8.07 11.29 0.10
CA ASP A 337 -7.67 12.14 1.21
C ASP A 337 -6.97 11.34 2.32
N LEU A 338 -7.52 10.18 2.72
CA LEU A 338 -6.89 9.31 3.73
C LEU A 338 -5.47 8.87 3.38
N ILE A 339 -5.15 8.76 2.09
CA ILE A 339 -3.83 8.29 1.62
C ILE A 339 -2.95 9.40 1.04
N GLY A 340 -3.41 10.66 1.08
CA GLY A 340 -2.66 11.84 0.61
C GLY A 340 -2.51 11.93 -0.91
N HIS A 341 -3.44 11.38 -1.70
CA HIS A 341 -3.45 11.61 -3.14
C HIS A 341 -3.99 13.00 -3.48
N LEU A 342 -3.22 13.80 -4.22
CA LEU A 342 -3.74 14.97 -4.92
C LEU A 342 -4.45 14.51 -6.19
N ASN A 343 -5.74 14.82 -6.32
CA ASN A 343 -6.42 14.78 -7.61
C ASN A 343 -6.43 16.21 -8.17
N GLU A 344 -5.72 16.46 -9.29
CA GLU A 344 -5.78 17.76 -10.00
C GLU A 344 -7.19 18.14 -10.46
N THR A 345 -8.13 17.18 -10.49
CA THR A 345 -9.54 17.37 -10.84
C THR A 345 -10.45 17.69 -9.65
N THR A 346 -10.01 17.50 -8.40
CA THR A 346 -10.78 17.86 -7.18
C THR A 346 -10.36 19.19 -6.58
N THR A 347 -9.29 19.82 -7.07
CA THR A 347 -8.86 21.16 -6.64
C THR A 347 -9.86 22.28 -6.98
N ALA A 348 -10.92 21.98 -7.75
CA ALA A 348 -11.95 22.96 -8.16
C ALA A 348 -13.27 22.87 -7.36
N HIS A 349 -13.44 21.90 -6.46
CA HIS A 349 -14.61 21.82 -5.59
C HIS A 349 -14.19 21.39 -4.19
N TYR A 350 -14.05 22.37 -3.30
CA TYR A 350 -13.95 22.14 -1.85
C TYR A 350 -15.27 21.55 -1.36
N ASP A 351 -15.33 20.23 -1.33
CA ASP A 351 -16.16 19.48 -0.40
C ASP A 351 -15.20 18.45 0.20
N TYR A 352 -14.42 18.90 1.20
CA TYR A 352 -13.67 17.95 2.01
C TYR A 352 -14.69 16.99 2.63
N PRO A 353 -14.47 15.68 2.54
CA PRO A 353 -15.39 14.74 3.15
C PRO A 353 -15.50 15.03 4.64
N ASP A 354 -16.74 15.09 5.12
CA ASP A 354 -17.02 15.29 6.54
C ASP A 354 -16.32 14.20 7.36
N MET A 355 -15.79 14.57 8.53
CA MET A 355 -15.10 13.65 9.42
C MET A 355 -15.97 12.45 9.78
N GLN A 356 -17.29 12.64 9.87
CA GLN A 356 -18.24 11.55 10.10
C GLN A 356 -18.31 10.56 8.93
N GLU A 357 -18.21 11.02 7.68
CA GLU A 357 -18.16 10.14 6.50
C GLU A 357 -16.86 9.33 6.45
N LEU A 358 -15.74 9.97 6.82
CA LEU A 358 -14.44 9.31 6.99
C LEU A 358 -14.50 8.20 8.05
N LEU A 359 -15.00 8.51 9.24
CA LEU A 359 -15.13 7.55 10.34
C LEU A 359 -16.07 6.40 9.98
N LYS A 360 -17.22 6.69 9.34
CA LYS A 360 -18.15 5.66 8.86
C LYS A 360 -17.50 4.72 7.85
N ALA A 361 -16.69 5.24 6.94
CA ALA A 361 -15.95 4.45 5.97
C ALA A 361 -14.93 3.53 6.64
N LEU A 362 -14.23 4.04 7.65
CA LEU A 362 -13.25 3.27 8.42
C LEU A 362 -13.95 2.18 9.24
N ARG A 363 -15.04 2.49 9.94
CA ARG A 363 -15.83 1.52 10.71
C ARG A 363 -16.34 0.37 9.84
N SER A 364 -16.95 0.69 8.70
CA SER A 364 -17.42 -0.34 7.77
C SER A 364 -16.27 -1.20 7.24
N ALA A 365 -15.07 -0.64 7.05
CA ALA A 365 -13.92 -1.42 6.61
C ALA A 365 -13.33 -2.29 7.73
N GLU A 366 -13.42 -1.86 8.99
CA GLU A 366 -13.04 -2.68 10.15
C GLU A 366 -14.04 -3.82 10.37
N GLU A 367 -15.34 -3.56 10.23
CA GLU A 367 -16.37 -4.61 10.23
C GLU A 367 -16.13 -5.64 9.12
N ASP A 368 -15.77 -5.20 7.91
CA ASP A 368 -15.41 -6.09 6.80
C ASP A 368 -14.13 -6.91 7.08
N LEU A 369 -13.22 -6.44 7.95
CA LEU A 369 -12.04 -7.19 8.38
C LEU A 369 -12.38 -8.27 9.40
N GLU A 370 -13.32 -8.00 10.30
CA GLU A 370 -13.77 -8.95 11.31
C GLU A 370 -14.74 -9.99 10.75
N HIS A 371 -15.56 -9.60 9.77
CA HIS A 371 -16.60 -10.41 9.16
C HIS A 371 -16.52 -10.38 7.61
N PRO A 372 -15.44 -10.90 7.00
CA PRO A 372 -15.26 -10.86 5.55
C PRO A 372 -16.32 -11.66 4.75
N GLU A 373 -17.06 -12.56 5.40
CA GLU A 373 -18.22 -13.28 4.87
C GLU A 373 -19.48 -12.41 4.76
N LEU A 374 -19.62 -11.41 5.65
CA LEU A 374 -20.70 -10.41 5.63
C LEU A 374 -20.34 -9.23 4.74
N ALA A 375 -19.05 -9.01 4.52
CA ALA A 375 -18.55 -8.10 3.51
C ALA A 375 -19.12 -8.58 2.17
N ARG A 376 -20.22 -7.94 1.74
CA ARG A 376 -20.83 -8.14 0.42
C ARG A 376 -19.68 -8.28 -0.57
N THR A 377 -19.76 -9.22 -1.51
CA THR A 377 -18.90 -9.31 -2.70
C THR A 377 -19.05 -8.04 -3.55
N LYS A 378 -18.64 -6.91 -2.97
CA LYS A 378 -18.25 -5.69 -3.63
C LYS A 378 -16.92 -6.08 -4.25
N THR A 379 -17.00 -6.87 -5.34
CA THR A 379 -16.05 -6.73 -6.43
C THR A 379 -15.77 -5.25 -6.49
N ALA A 380 -14.51 -4.85 -6.24
CA ALA A 380 -14.13 -3.45 -6.30
C ALA A 380 -14.87 -2.87 -7.48
N THR A 381 -15.74 -1.88 -7.26
CA THR A 381 -16.56 -1.32 -8.34
C THR A 381 -15.67 -0.48 -9.26
N ILE A 382 -14.48 -0.99 -9.60
CA ILE A 382 -13.76 -0.68 -10.82
C ILE A 382 -14.54 -1.34 -11.96
N LYS A 383 -15.75 -0.85 -12.19
CA LYS A 383 -16.21 -0.67 -13.57
C LYS A 383 -15.77 0.70 -14.08
N HIS A 384 -15.53 1.70 -13.21
CA HIS A 384 -15.38 3.08 -13.66
C HIS A 384 -14.48 3.96 -12.79
N GLY A 385 -13.52 4.65 -13.43
CA GLY A 385 -12.88 5.87 -12.94
C GLY A 385 -13.62 7.13 -13.46
N PRO A 386 -13.00 8.32 -13.44
CA PRO A 386 -13.62 9.60 -13.88
C PRO A 386 -14.20 9.61 -15.30
N ALA A 387 -13.96 8.55 -16.08
CA ALA A 387 -14.51 8.29 -17.40
C ALA A 387 -15.89 7.59 -17.41
N ALA A 388 -16.57 7.40 -16.27
CA ALA A 388 -17.99 7.06 -16.30
C ALA A 388 -18.83 7.84 -15.29
N ILE A 389 -18.82 9.14 -15.49
CA ILE A 389 -20.07 9.87 -15.36
C ILE A 389 -21.03 9.22 -16.37
N LYS A 390 -22.09 8.56 -15.90
CA LYS A 390 -23.22 8.22 -16.79
C LYS A 390 -23.78 9.54 -17.29
N ALA A 391 -23.26 10.04 -18.41
CA ALA A 391 -23.62 11.31 -19.04
C ALA A 391 -25.11 11.39 -19.43
N ARG A 392 -25.84 10.26 -19.35
CA ARG A 392 -27.28 10.14 -19.60
C ARG A 392 -28.16 10.19 -18.35
N SER A 393 -27.60 10.18 -17.14
CA SER A 393 -28.39 10.29 -15.91
C SER A 393 -28.80 11.75 -15.70
N VAL A 394 -30.11 11.99 -15.53
CA VAL A 394 -30.72 13.31 -15.29
C VAL A 394 -30.12 14.02 -14.07
N ASN A 395 -29.57 13.25 -13.13
CA ASN A 395 -28.95 13.73 -11.91
C ASN A 395 -27.41 13.70 -11.93
N SER A 396 -26.78 13.47 -13.10
CA SER A 396 -25.32 13.47 -13.16
C SER A 396 -24.75 14.87 -12.90
N ALA A 397 -23.66 14.94 -12.14
CA ALA A 397 -22.98 16.20 -11.82
C ALA A 397 -22.66 17.02 -13.07
N LEU A 398 -22.30 16.36 -14.18
CA LEU A 398 -22.06 16.99 -15.48
C LEU A 398 -23.30 17.70 -16.05
N GLN A 399 -24.48 17.07 -15.99
CA GLN A 399 -25.72 17.70 -16.46
C GLN A 399 -26.16 18.87 -15.58
N LYS A 400 -25.97 18.75 -14.26
CA LYS A 400 -26.27 19.85 -13.33
C LYS A 400 -25.36 21.06 -13.57
N SER A 401 -24.07 20.84 -13.78
CA SER A 401 -23.11 21.91 -14.09
C SER A 401 -23.41 22.58 -15.45
N PHE A 402 -23.71 21.80 -16.50
CA PHE A 402 -24.08 22.34 -17.82
C PHE A 402 -25.37 23.17 -17.81
N ARG A 403 -26.32 22.85 -16.92
CA ARG A 403 -27.55 23.62 -16.74
C ARG A 403 -27.34 24.90 -15.93
N ALA A 404 -26.38 24.90 -15.00
CA ALA A 404 -26.08 26.05 -14.16
C ALA A 404 -25.26 27.11 -14.89
N ASP A 405 -24.13 26.74 -15.51
CA ASP A 405 -23.36 27.63 -16.37
C ASP A 405 -22.63 26.84 -17.45
N ARG A 406 -23.09 27.00 -18.69
CA ARG A 406 -22.56 26.28 -19.84
C ARG A 406 -21.14 26.71 -20.21
N ASN A 407 -20.84 28.01 -20.15
CA ASN A 407 -19.54 28.52 -20.63
C ASN A 407 -18.44 28.20 -19.64
N GLU A 408 -18.73 28.33 -18.35
CA GLU A 408 -17.81 27.95 -17.30
C GLU A 408 -17.61 26.43 -17.24
N THR A 409 -18.67 25.64 -17.43
CA THR A 409 -18.56 24.17 -17.52
C THR A 409 -17.72 23.74 -18.73
N ILE A 410 -17.87 24.39 -19.88
CA ILE A 410 -17.03 24.13 -21.06
C ILE A 410 -15.57 24.49 -20.80
N HIS A 411 -15.28 25.56 -20.06
CA HIS A 411 -13.92 25.93 -19.67
C HIS A 411 -13.32 24.94 -18.66
N ARG A 412 -14.11 24.45 -17.69
CA ARG A 412 -13.72 23.49 -16.65
C ARG A 412 -13.48 22.07 -17.19
N PHE A 413 -14.19 21.66 -18.24
CA PHE A 413 -14.07 20.32 -18.86
C PHE A 413 -13.26 20.31 -20.15
N ARG A 414 -12.41 21.32 -20.41
CA ARG A 414 -11.50 21.31 -21.56
C ARG A 414 -10.53 20.11 -21.48
N MET A 415 -10.85 19.09 -22.28
CA MET A 415 -9.89 18.10 -22.83
C MET A 415 -8.99 18.74 -23.87
#